data_AF-A0A8T4MMJ1-F1
#
_entry.id   AF-A0A8T4MMJ1-F1
#
_cell.length_a   1.000
_cell.length_b   1.000
_cell.length_c   1.000
_cell.angle_alpha   90.00
_cell.angle_beta   90.00
_cell.angle_gamma   90.00
#
_symmetry.space_group_name_H-M   'P 1'
#
loop_
_entity.id
_entity.type
_entity.pdbx_description
1 polymer ?
#
loop_
_entity_poly.entity_id
_entity_poly.type
_entity_poly.pdbx_seq_one_letter_code
_entity_poly.pdbx_strand_id
1 'polypeptide(L)'
;MAIPILFVSPFFVEYILPFVLVFTIVFAVLQKTQLFGEDKRAIDTLIGLVIGLILIGFPYARSLIILLMPFLAFFVVLLLVFMLLYGFASGKKDSEGGILSSGWKIAWIAFISLSLITYLLIISGYWDFVLSLFFGTRSGPILSTIIMIVAIIAVIVAVIKGEKKSS
;
A
#
# COMPACT_ATOMS: atom_id res chain seq x y z
N MET A 1 4.65 18.21 33.18
CA MET A 1 4.18 17.46 32.01
C MET A 1 5.35 16.61 31.52
N ALA A 2 5.28 15.29 31.69
CA ALA A 2 6.34 14.39 31.23
C ALA A 2 6.22 14.24 29.71
N ILE A 3 7.18 14.79 28.97
CA ILE A 3 7.25 14.61 27.52
C ILE A 3 7.59 13.13 27.28
N PRO A 4 6.89 12.41 26.39
CA PRO A 4 7.27 11.04 26.04
C PRO A 4 8.49 11.10 25.10
N ILE A 5 9.67 11.37 25.67
CA ILE A 5 10.93 11.60 24.92
C ILE A 5 11.41 10.31 24.22
N LEU A 6 11.02 9.13 24.72
CA LEU A 6 11.56 7.85 24.24
C LEU A 6 11.20 7.56 22.78
N PHE A 7 9.90 7.58 22.44
CA PHE A 7 9.40 7.15 21.12
C PHE A 7 9.61 8.19 20.00
N VAL A 8 9.84 9.44 20.37
CA VAL A 8 10.09 10.55 19.43
C VAL A 8 11.57 10.90 19.36
N SER A 9 12.42 10.23 20.15
CA SER A 9 13.86 10.49 20.10
C SER A 9 14.42 10.13 18.72
N PRO A 10 15.31 10.97 18.14
CA PRO A 10 15.97 10.66 16.87
C PRO A 10 16.68 9.31 16.90
N PHE A 11 17.26 8.95 18.05
CA PHE A 11 17.88 7.64 18.24
C PHE A 11 16.89 6.48 18.04
N PHE A 12 15.69 6.57 18.65
CA PHE A 12 14.70 5.50 18.53
C PHE A 12 14.17 5.38 17.10
N VAL A 13 13.83 6.50 16.47
CA VAL A 13 13.24 6.52 15.12
C VAL A 13 14.25 6.15 14.04
N GLU A 14 15.48 6.64 14.13
CA GLU A 14 16.48 6.43 13.10
C GLU A 14 17.27 5.13 13.26
N TYR A 15 17.32 4.53 14.45
CA TYR A 15 18.14 3.35 14.72
C TYR A 15 17.30 2.16 15.16
N ILE A 16 16.50 2.31 16.22
CA ILE A 16 15.77 1.17 16.80
C ILE A 16 14.65 0.69 15.88
N LEU A 17 13.83 1.60 15.34
CA LEU A 17 12.74 1.23 14.44
C LEU A 17 13.20 0.50 13.17
N PRO A 18 14.14 1.02 12.37
CA PRO A 18 14.60 0.32 11.16
C PRO A 18 15.30 -1.00 11.50
N PHE A 19 16.02 -1.08 12.63
CA PHE A 19 16.60 -2.33 13.12
C PHE A 19 15.51 -3.39 13.35
N VAL A 20 14.52 -3.08 14.19
CA VAL A 20 13.46 -4.03 14.55
C VAL A 20 12.66 -4.45 13.31
N LEU A 21 12.39 -3.49 12.41
CA LEU A 21 11.67 -3.74 11.17
C LEU A 21 12.42 -4.75 10.28
N VAL A 22 13.69 -4.49 9.97
CA VAL A 22 14.49 -5.37 9.10
C VAL A 22 14.77 -6.70 9.77
N PHE A 23 15.11 -6.71 11.06
CA PHE A 23 15.25 -7.93 11.85
C PHE A 23 14.01 -8.82 11.71
N THR A 24 12.82 -8.25 11.96
CA THR A 24 11.56 -8.99 11.97
C THR A 24 11.20 -9.50 10.58
N ILE A 25 11.37 -8.67 9.54
CA ILE A 25 11.07 -9.06 8.15
C ILE A 25 11.98 -10.19 7.71
N VAL A 26 13.30 -10.06 7.91
CA VAL A 26 14.27 -11.09 7.52
C VAL A 26 14.01 -12.38 8.28
N PHE A 27 13.80 -12.30 9.60
CA PHE A 27 13.45 -13.46 10.42
C PHE A 27 12.17 -14.14 9.93
N ALA A 28 11.10 -13.38 9.68
CA ALA A 28 9.83 -13.91 9.22
C ALA A 28 9.94 -14.56 7.82
N VAL A 29 10.71 -13.96 6.91
CA VAL A 29 10.96 -14.52 5.58
C VAL A 29 11.72 -15.84 5.70
N LEU A 30 12.80 -15.91 6.48
CA LEU A 30 13.57 -17.14 6.68
C LEU A 30 12.73 -18.26 7.30
N GLN A 31 11.90 -17.93 8.30
CA GLN A 31 10.98 -18.88 8.91
C GLN A 31 9.91 -19.37 7.93
N LYS A 32 9.38 -18.48 7.07
CA LYS A 32 8.36 -18.83 6.09
C LYS A 32 8.92 -19.68 4.95
N THR A 33 10.17 -19.44 4.55
CA THR A 33 10.84 -20.19 3.48
C THR A 33 11.52 -21.46 3.95
N GLN A 34 11.71 -21.62 5.27
CA GLN A 34 12.39 -22.78 5.87
C GLN A 34 13.78 -23.03 5.26
N LEU A 35 14.51 -21.96 4.92
CA LEU A 35 15.76 -22.04 4.16
C LEU A 35 16.81 -22.97 4.78
N PHE A 36 16.84 -23.07 6.11
CA PHE A 36 17.78 -23.90 6.86
C PHE A 36 17.12 -25.14 7.49
N GLY A 37 15.85 -25.42 7.17
CA GLY A 37 15.05 -26.49 7.76
C GLY A 37 14.12 -26.03 8.88
N GLU A 38 13.07 -26.80 9.15
CA GLU A 38 11.94 -26.41 10.01
C GLU A 38 12.34 -26.13 11.47
N ASP A 39 13.34 -26.86 11.99
CA ASP A 39 13.78 -26.75 13.39
C ASP A 39 14.92 -25.74 13.62
N LYS A 40 15.32 -24.97 12.60
CA LYS A 40 16.49 -24.06 12.69
C LYS A 40 16.12 -22.62 13.03
N ARG A 41 15.08 -22.42 13.85
CA ARG A 41 14.63 -21.09 14.30
C ARG A 41 15.69 -20.25 14.99
N ALA A 42 16.59 -20.86 15.75
CA ALA A 42 17.70 -20.14 16.39
C ALA A 42 18.67 -19.54 15.34
N ILE A 43 18.93 -20.27 14.25
CA ILE A 43 19.79 -19.81 13.15
C ILE A 43 19.12 -18.64 12.43
N ASP A 44 17.82 -18.75 12.11
CA ASP A 44 17.08 -17.66 11.46
C ASP A 44 17.05 -16.40 12.32
N THR A 45 16.92 -16.55 13.63
CA THR A 45 16.95 -15.44 14.59
C THR A 45 18.31 -14.75 14.58
N LEU A 46 19.41 -15.52 14.63
CA LEU A 46 20.76 -14.98 14.57
C LEU A 46 21.05 -14.28 13.25
N ILE A 47 20.62 -14.85 12.12
CA ILE A 47 20.80 -14.23 10.80
C ILE A 47 20.01 -12.93 10.70
N GLY A 48 18.74 -12.94 11.11
CA GLY A 48 17.92 -11.73 11.17
C GLY A 48 18.56 -10.65 12.04
N LEU A 49 19.11 -11.04 13.20
CA LEU A 49 19.78 -10.11 14.13
C LEU A 49 21.02 -9.49 13.51
N VAL A 50 21.88 -10.31 12.91
CA VAL A 50 23.11 -9.84 12.25
C VAL A 50 22.77 -8.90 11.09
N ILE A 51 21.79 -9.24 10.25
CA ILE A 51 21.38 -8.37 9.13
C ILE A 51 20.78 -7.06 9.64
N GLY A 52 19.95 -7.10 10.69
CA GLY A 52 19.43 -5.90 11.33
C GLY A 52 20.54 -5.01 11.88
N LEU A 53 21.55 -5.58 12.56
CA LEU A 53 22.69 -4.80 13.08
C LEU A 53 23.56 -4.23 11.95
N ILE A 54 23.79 -5.00 10.89
CA ILE A 54 24.49 -4.54 9.68
C ILE A 54 23.79 -3.30 9.12
N LEU A 55 22.47 -3.34 8.95
CA LEU A 55 21.69 -2.18 8.46
C LEU A 55 22.01 -0.90 9.23
N ILE A 56 22.08 -0.99 10.57
CA ILE A 56 22.37 0.18 11.42
C ILE A 56 23.79 0.70 11.22
N GLY A 57 24.74 -0.18 10.93
CA GLY A 57 26.12 0.17 10.59
C GLY A 57 26.27 0.91 9.25
N PHE A 58 25.29 0.85 8.35
CA PHE A 58 25.34 1.48 7.02
C PHE A 58 24.32 2.62 6.89
N PRO A 59 24.73 3.90 7.03
CA PRO A 59 23.82 5.05 7.05
C PRO A 59 22.95 5.18 5.81
N TYR A 60 23.48 4.85 4.63
CA TYR A 60 22.73 4.85 3.38
C TYR A 60 21.60 3.82 3.41
N ALA A 61 21.91 2.54 3.66
CA ALA A 61 20.89 1.50 3.74
C ALA A 61 19.81 1.83 4.78
N ARG A 62 20.22 2.37 5.94
CA ARG A 62 19.31 2.84 6.99
C ARG A 62 18.36 3.94 6.52
N SER A 63 18.87 4.97 5.84
CA SER A 63 18.03 6.09 5.37
C SER A 63 16.99 5.65 4.34
N LEU A 64 17.33 4.67 3.50
CA LEU A 64 16.39 4.06 2.56
C LEU A 64 15.24 3.35 3.31
N ILE A 65 15.55 2.60 4.36
CA ILE A 65 14.51 1.95 5.18
C ILE A 65 13.64 3.01 5.88
N ILE A 66 14.23 4.05 6.46
CA ILE A 66 13.48 5.14 7.12
C ILE A 66 12.49 5.78 6.14
N LEU A 67 12.93 6.04 4.91
CA LEU A 67 12.06 6.59 3.86
C LEU A 67 10.90 5.65 3.49
N LEU A 68 11.11 4.33 3.57
CA LEU A 68 10.10 3.31 3.27
C LEU A 68 9.14 3.01 4.44
N MET A 69 9.51 3.33 5.68
CA MET A 69 8.68 3.02 6.86
C MET A 69 7.25 3.56 6.79
N PRO A 70 6.99 4.84 6.41
CA PRO A 70 5.64 5.37 6.29
C PRO A 70 4.80 4.60 5.26
N PHE A 71 5.41 4.22 4.13
CA PHE A 71 4.75 3.44 3.10
C PHE A 71 4.39 2.06 3.62
N LEU A 72 5.34 1.35 4.24
CA LEU A 72 5.10 0.02 4.81
C LEU A 72 3.95 0.05 5.83
N ALA A 73 3.95 1.02 6.74
CA ALA A 73 2.87 1.18 7.71
C ALA A 73 1.52 1.41 7.03
N PHE A 74 1.46 2.32 6.04
CA PHE A 74 0.26 2.58 5.26
C PHE A 74 -0.24 1.33 4.53
N PHE A 75 0.64 0.59 3.85
CA PHE A 75 0.30 -0.64 3.14
C PHE A 75 -0.20 -1.74 4.07
N VAL A 76 0.43 -1.93 5.24
CA VAL A 76 -0.01 -2.94 6.21
C VAL A 76 -1.41 -2.60 6.72
N VAL A 77 -1.67 -1.34 7.06
CA VAL A 77 -3.01 -0.88 7.47
C VAL A 77 -4.02 -1.06 6.34
N LEU A 78 -3.65 -0.70 5.10
CA LEU A 78 -4.51 -0.86 3.92
C LEU A 78 -4.84 -2.33 3.65
N LEU A 79 -3.85 -3.22 3.73
CA LEU A 79 -4.04 -4.67 3.59
C LEU A 79 -4.92 -5.22 4.69
N LEU A 80 -4.73 -4.77 5.93
CA LEU A 80 -5.57 -5.18 7.05
C LEU A 80 -7.02 -4.75 6.82
N VAL A 81 -7.26 -3.49 6.49
CA VAL A 81 -8.62 -2.98 6.16
C VAL A 81 -9.21 -3.75 5.00
N PHE A 82 -8.42 -4.03 3.95
CA PHE A 82 -8.87 -4.83 2.82
C PHE A 82 -9.25 -6.25 3.22
N MET A 83 -8.43 -6.93 4.03
CA MET A 83 -8.74 -8.27 4.54
C MET A 83 -9.99 -8.28 5.43
N LEU A 84 -10.22 -7.23 6.22
CA LEU A 84 -11.45 -7.09 7.01
C LEU A 84 -12.67 -6.88 6.13
N LEU A 85 -12.62 -5.96 5.16
CA LEU A 85 -13.71 -5.74 4.21
C LEU A 85 -13.98 -6.99 3.38
N TYR A 86 -12.93 -7.70 2.95
CA TYR A 86 -13.05 -8.96 2.24
C TYR A 86 -13.66 -10.04 3.12
N GLY A 87 -13.19 -10.21 4.36
CA GLY A 87 -13.72 -11.19 5.31
C GLY A 87 -15.18 -10.91 5.68
N PHE A 88 -15.53 -9.64 5.87
CA PHE A 88 -16.90 -9.19 6.14
C PHE A 88 -17.82 -9.42 4.92
N ALA A 89 -17.38 -8.99 3.73
CA ALA A 89 -18.15 -9.19 2.49
C ALA A 89 -18.20 -10.66 2.06
N SER A 90 -17.30 -11.50 2.55
CA SER A 90 -17.28 -12.95 2.37
C SER A 90 -17.95 -13.72 3.52
N GLY A 91 -18.67 -13.02 4.41
CA GLY A 91 -19.39 -13.61 5.54
C GLY A 91 -20.18 -14.86 5.13
N LYS A 92 -19.85 -15.98 5.77
CA LYS A 92 -20.47 -17.32 5.69
C LYS A 92 -21.33 -17.58 4.46
N LYS A 93 -20.71 -18.11 3.40
CA LYS A 93 -21.41 -18.94 2.44
C LYS A 93 -21.59 -20.34 3.01
N ASP A 94 -22.67 -20.53 3.74
CA ASP A 94 -23.46 -21.72 3.48
C ASP A 94 -24.29 -21.41 2.22
N SER A 95 -24.16 -22.27 1.22
CA SER A 95 -25.08 -22.40 0.08
C SER A 95 -25.10 -21.27 -0.98
N GLU A 96 -24.65 -21.65 -2.18
CA GLU A 96 -25.19 -21.24 -3.49
C GLU A 96 -25.70 -19.79 -3.66
N GLY A 97 -24.84 -18.90 -4.17
CA GLY A 97 -25.23 -17.56 -4.61
C GLY A 97 -24.37 -16.46 -3.99
N GLY A 98 -23.17 -16.25 -4.53
CA GLY A 98 -22.29 -15.19 -4.05
C GLY A 98 -22.83 -13.81 -4.33
N ILE A 99 -23.15 -13.09 -3.26
CA ILE A 99 -23.57 -11.67 -3.27
C ILE A 99 -22.47 -10.74 -3.84
N LEU A 100 -21.24 -11.24 -4.02
CA LEU A 100 -20.21 -10.56 -4.80
C LEU A 100 -20.18 -11.10 -6.23
N SER A 101 -20.94 -10.46 -7.12
CA SER A 101 -20.71 -10.61 -8.55
C SER A 101 -19.22 -10.36 -8.85
N SER A 102 -18.63 -11.19 -9.71
CA SER A 102 -17.20 -11.15 -10.07
C SER A 102 -16.70 -9.73 -10.41
N GLY A 103 -17.58 -8.86 -10.92
CA GLY A 103 -17.30 -7.46 -11.23
C GLY A 103 -17.02 -6.55 -10.03
N TRP A 104 -17.59 -6.80 -8.85
CA TRP A 104 -17.34 -5.95 -7.67
C TRP A 104 -15.91 -6.14 -7.17
N LYS A 105 -15.42 -7.38 -7.10
CA LYS A 105 -14.02 -7.66 -6.73
C LYS A 105 -13.03 -6.95 -7.66
N ILE A 106 -13.30 -6.95 -8.96
CA ILE A 106 -12.47 -6.29 -9.97
C ILE A 106 -12.52 -4.76 -9.81
N ALA A 107 -13.70 -4.18 -9.58
CA ALA A 107 -13.84 -2.75 -9.35
C ALA A 107 -13.07 -2.28 -8.10
N TRP A 108 -13.10 -3.05 -7.01
CA TRP A 108 -12.36 -2.72 -5.78
C TRP A 108 -10.85 -2.89 -5.91
N ILE A 109 -10.38 -3.93 -6.59
CA ILE A 109 -8.95 -4.10 -6.86
C ILE A 109 -8.44 -2.96 -7.76
N ALA A 110 -9.20 -2.59 -8.79
CA ALA A 110 -8.89 -1.46 -9.66
C ALA A 110 -8.83 -0.14 -8.88
N PHE A 111 -9.79 0.10 -7.98
CA PHE A 111 -9.82 1.30 -7.14
C PHE A 111 -8.62 1.40 -6.20
N ILE A 112 -8.26 0.30 -5.52
CA ILE A 112 -7.10 0.25 -4.61
C ILE A 112 -5.80 0.46 -5.38
N SER A 113 -5.67 -0.18 -6.54
CA SER A 113 -4.49 -0.04 -7.41
C SER A 113 -4.37 1.40 -7.91
N LEU A 114 -5.48 2.02 -8.32
CA LEU A 114 -5.51 3.40 -8.78
C LEU A 114 -5.16 4.38 -7.66
N SER A 115 -5.75 4.22 -6.47
CA SER A 115 -5.47 5.06 -5.30
C SER A 115 -4.00 4.99 -4.90
N LEU A 116 -3.41 3.79 -4.95
CA LEU A 116 -2.00 3.59 -4.64
C LEU A 116 -1.07 4.26 -5.66
N ILE A 117 -1.37 4.10 -6.95
CA ILE A 117 -0.61 4.74 -8.03
C ILE A 117 -0.69 6.26 -7.90
N THR A 118 -1.88 6.82 -7.64
CA THR A 118 -2.06 8.26 -7.42
C THR A 118 -1.23 8.75 -6.23
N TYR A 119 -1.25 8.04 -5.10
CA TYR A 119 -0.49 8.42 -3.92
C TYR A 119 1.03 8.38 -4.15
N LEU A 120 1.53 7.35 -4.84
CA LEU A 120 2.95 7.24 -5.21
C LEU A 120 3.38 8.37 -6.15
N LEU A 121 2.53 8.77 -7.09
CA LEU A 121 2.79 9.90 -7.97
C LEU A 121 2.85 11.22 -7.19
N ILE A 122 1.98 11.41 -6.18
CA ILE A 122 1.99 12.60 -5.32
C ILE A 122 3.29 12.70 -4.55
N ILE A 123 3.71 11.62 -3.86
CA ILE A 123 4.91 11.68 -3.01
C ILE A 123 6.19 11.76 -3.84
N SER A 124 6.24 11.10 -4.99
CA SER A 124 7.40 11.17 -5.89
C SER A 124 7.54 12.54 -6.57
N GLY A 125 6.59 13.46 -6.40
CA GLY A 125 6.57 14.77 -7.05
C GLY A 125 6.22 14.71 -8.55
N TYR A 126 5.98 13.52 -9.08
CA TYR A 126 5.57 13.31 -10.48
C TYR A 126 4.09 13.63 -10.72
N TRP A 127 3.31 13.85 -9.67
CA TRP A 127 1.90 14.24 -9.79
C TRP A 127 1.74 15.55 -10.54
N ASP A 128 2.61 16.53 -10.29
CA ASP A 128 2.58 17.81 -11.01
C ASP A 128 2.92 17.63 -12.49
N PHE A 129 3.84 16.72 -12.82
CA PHE A 129 4.14 16.34 -14.22
C PHE A 129 2.94 15.68 -14.89
N VAL A 130 2.30 14.71 -14.22
CA VAL A 130 1.09 14.03 -14.71
C VAL A 130 -0.05 15.04 -14.91
N LEU A 131 -0.33 15.88 -13.92
CA LEU A 131 -1.33 16.94 -14.02
C LEU A 131 -0.97 17.94 -15.13
N SER A 132 0.30 18.28 -15.32
CA SER A 132 0.71 19.16 -16.42
C SER A 132 0.59 18.51 -17.80
N LEU A 133 0.72 17.19 -17.90
CA LEU A 133 0.48 16.42 -19.12
C LEU A 133 -1.01 16.39 -19.49
N PHE A 134 -1.88 16.22 -18.49
CA PHE A 134 -3.34 16.19 -18.68
C PHE A 134 -3.98 17.59 -18.75
N PHE A 135 -3.44 18.59 -18.05
CA PHE A 135 -4.05 19.91 -17.85
C PHE A 135 -3.13 21.11 -18.16
N GLY A 136 -1.82 20.91 -18.34
CA GLY A 136 -0.81 21.98 -18.36
C GLY A 136 -0.13 22.26 -19.70
N THR A 137 -0.52 21.64 -20.81
CA THR A 137 0.11 21.97 -22.10
C THR A 137 -0.54 23.20 -22.71
N ARG A 138 0.26 24.13 -23.25
CA ARG A 138 -0.11 25.40 -23.91
C ARG A 138 -1.06 25.25 -25.13
N SER A 139 -1.44 24.02 -25.48
CA SER A 139 -2.49 23.61 -26.44
C SER A 139 -3.82 23.25 -25.75
N GLY A 140 -3.92 23.57 -24.45
CA GLY A 140 -4.73 22.90 -23.44
C GLY A 140 -6.22 23.19 -23.24
N PRO A 141 -6.93 24.10 -23.93
CA PRO A 141 -8.37 24.23 -23.70
C PRO A 141 -9.18 23.06 -24.29
N ILE A 142 -8.79 22.54 -25.45
CA ILE A 142 -9.67 21.67 -26.25
C ILE A 142 -9.57 20.21 -25.78
N LEU A 143 -8.37 19.67 -25.55
CA LEU A 143 -8.20 18.28 -25.12
C LEU A 143 -8.68 18.05 -23.67
N SER A 144 -8.41 18.99 -22.76
CA SER A 144 -8.91 18.91 -21.38
C SER A 144 -10.45 18.98 -21.35
N THR A 145 -11.06 19.84 -22.18
CA THR A 145 -12.52 19.92 -22.34
C THR A 145 -13.10 18.64 -22.92
N ILE A 146 -12.47 18.04 -23.94
CA ILE A 146 -12.92 16.77 -24.52
C ILE A 146 -12.83 15.64 -23.50
N ILE A 147 -11.72 15.52 -22.77
CA ILE A 147 -11.53 14.49 -21.74
C ILE A 147 -12.56 14.66 -20.60
N MET A 148 -12.81 15.90 -20.17
CA MET A 148 -13.82 16.21 -19.15
C MET A 148 -15.24 15.88 -19.62
N ILE A 149 -15.60 16.25 -20.86
CA ILE A 149 -16.90 15.90 -21.46
C ILE A 149 -17.07 14.38 -21.55
N VAL A 150 -16.04 13.67 -22.01
CA VAL A 150 -16.06 12.20 -22.09
C VAL A 150 -16.18 11.56 -20.70
N ALA A 151 -15.48 12.09 -19.69
CA ALA A 151 -15.60 11.62 -18.31
C ALA A 151 -17.01 11.83 -17.75
N ILE A 152 -17.61 13.00 -17.97
CA ILE A 152 -18.99 13.30 -17.55
C ILE A 152 -19.99 12.36 -18.25
N ILE A 153 -19.86 12.17 -19.57
CA ILE A 153 -20.70 11.24 -20.34
C ILE A 153 -20.53 9.81 -19.81
N ALA A 154 -19.30 9.39 -19.51
CA ALA A 154 -19.04 8.06 -18.96
C ALA A 154 -19.71 7.86 -17.58
N VAL A 155 -19.68 8.88 -16.72
CA VAL A 155 -20.37 8.86 -15.41
C VAL A 155 -21.89 8.79 -15.60
N ILE A 156 -22.46 9.62 -16.48
CA ILE A 156 -23.91 9.61 -16.76
C ILE A 156 -24.35 8.24 -17.31
N VAL A 157 -23.61 7.67 -18.26
CA VAL A 157 -23.91 6.34 -18.82
C VAL A 157 -23.77 5.24 -17.77
N ALA A 158 -22.78 5.32 -16.89
CA ALA A 158 -22.61 4.37 -15.79
C ALA A 158 -23.78 4.44 -14.79
N VAL A 159 -24.26 5.64 -14.47
CA VAL A 159 -25.42 5.86 -13.58
C VAL A 159 -26.70 5.33 -14.22
N ILE A 160 -26.98 5.67 -15.49
CA ILE A 160 -28.18 5.21 -16.20
C ILE A 160 -28.19 3.68 -16.40
N LYS A 161 -27.02 3.07 -16.68
CA LYS A 161 -26.90 1.60 -16.74
C LYS A 161 -27.03 0.95 -15.36
N GLY A 162 -26.70 1.66 -14.29
CA GLY A 162 -26.93 1.24 -12.91
C GLY A 162 -28.42 1.13 -12.58
N GLU A 163 -29.23 2.10 -12.99
CA GLU A 163 -30.70 2.10 -12.76
C GLU A 163 -31.43 1.00 -13.52
N LYS A 164 -31.06 0.75 -14.79
CA LYS A 164 -31.71 -0.29 -15.63
C LYS A 164 -31.49 -1.73 -15.16
N LYS A 165 -30.59 -1.96 -14.19
CA LYS A 165 -30.32 -3.30 -13.63
C LYS A 165 -31.04 -3.54 -12.30
N SER A 166 -31.77 -2.55 -11.79
CA SER A 166 -32.49 -2.58 -10.51
C SER A 166 -34.00 -2.38 -10.66
N SER A 167 -34.57 -2.52 -11.86
CA SER A 167 -36.01 -2.50 -12.12
C SER A 167 -36.45 -3.65 -13.01
#